data_AF-A0A7Y5VEJ5-F1
#
_entry.id   AF-A0A7Y5VEJ5-F1
#
_cell.length_a   1.000
_cell.length_b   1.000
_cell.length_c   1.000
_cell.angle_alpha   90.00
_cell.angle_beta   90.00
_cell.angle_gamma   90.00
#
_symmetry.space_group_name_H-M   'P 1'
#
loop_
_entity.id
_entity.type
_entity.pdbx_description
1 polymer ?
#
loop_
_entity_poly.entity_id
_entity_poly.type
_entity_poly.pdbx_seq_one_letter_code
_entity_poly.pdbx_strand_id
1 'polypeptide(L)'
;MQFEGKVYRYDGKVLHRLQFPVTKLGPTYSHPHAIYTIYKDSKGNIWFGTAALGACRYNGKSFDWISEEDVTELHNGPSNGVRSIIEDKDGYFWFNSAYRYHVYGSDSQKHTFYSREKSIGNLDGNPDSDFWEYMSIARDNNNELWIATYTNGVWRYDGKKTTYYPVQAGGEDITLFSIYKDNNGDLWLGTHETGAYKFNGKTFERFMQ
;
A
#
# COMPACT_ATOMS: atom_id res chain seq x y z
N MET A 1 16.18 -14.36 -16.59
CA MET A 1 17.37 -13.73 -15.96
C MET A 1 17.18 -13.84 -14.45
N GLN A 2 18.22 -14.09 -13.66
CA GLN A 2 18.10 -14.00 -12.19
C GLN A 2 18.38 -12.55 -11.78
N PHE A 3 17.49 -11.95 -11.01
CA PHE A 3 17.66 -10.59 -10.51
C PHE A 3 18.01 -10.65 -9.02
N GLU A 4 18.99 -9.85 -8.61
CA GLU A 4 19.39 -9.71 -7.20
C GLU A 4 18.98 -8.33 -6.69
N GLY A 5 17.91 -8.26 -5.90
CA GLY A 5 17.53 -7.03 -5.20
C GLY A 5 18.23 -6.90 -3.85
N LYS A 6 18.55 -5.67 -3.45
CA LYS A 6 19.24 -5.37 -2.19
C LYS A 6 18.48 -4.26 -1.45
N VAL A 7 18.38 -4.40 -0.13
CA VAL A 7 18.00 -3.32 0.77
C VAL A 7 19.11 -3.06 1.77
N TYR A 8 19.15 -1.84 2.28
CA TYR A 8 20.18 -1.43 3.22
C TYR A 8 19.55 -1.00 4.54
N ARG A 9 20.17 -1.40 5.65
CA ARG A 9 19.77 -1.02 7.01
C ARG A 9 20.90 -0.25 7.66
N TYR A 10 20.64 0.99 8.07
CA TYR A 10 21.61 1.78 8.84
C TYR A 10 21.33 1.64 10.34
N ASP A 11 22.33 1.31 11.15
CA ASP A 11 22.19 1.16 12.61
C ASP A 11 22.66 2.40 13.40
N GLY A 12 22.92 3.52 12.71
CA GLY A 12 23.51 4.72 13.30
C GLY A 12 25.04 4.77 13.22
N LYS A 13 25.70 3.68 12.81
CA LYS A 13 27.16 3.60 12.64
C LYS A 13 27.56 2.96 11.31
N VAL A 14 26.89 1.87 10.94
CA VAL A 14 27.23 1.02 9.80
C VAL A 14 26.00 0.80 8.93
N LEU A 15 26.21 0.89 7.62
CA LEU A 15 25.20 0.53 6.62
C LEU A 15 25.33 -0.97 6.30
N HIS A 16 24.36 -1.76 6.76
CA HIS A 16 24.29 -3.19 6.54
C HIS A 16 23.57 -3.48 5.22
N ARG A 17 24.16 -4.31 4.38
CA ARG A 17 23.54 -4.77 3.13
C ARG A 17 22.78 -6.07 3.39
N LEU A 18 21.49 -6.08 3.10
CA LEU A 18 20.62 -7.26 3.16
C LEU A 18 20.21 -7.66 1.74
N GLN A 19 20.47 -8.91 1.39
CA GLN A 19 20.17 -9.47 0.07
C GLN A 19 18.76 -10.06 0.09
N PHE A 20 17.90 -9.67 -0.85
CA PHE A 20 16.64 -10.36 -1.03
C PHE A 20 16.86 -11.79 -1.52
N PRO A 21 15.98 -12.74 -1.16
CA PRO A 21 15.96 -14.06 -1.77
C PRO A 21 15.93 -13.94 -3.30
N VAL A 22 16.69 -14.80 -3.98
CA VAL A 22 16.73 -14.81 -5.45
C VAL A 22 15.39 -15.28 -5.98
N THR A 23 14.70 -14.41 -6.71
CA THR A 23 13.45 -14.75 -7.40
C THR A 23 13.70 -14.87 -8.91
N LYS A 24 13.16 -15.94 -9.52
CA LYS A 24 13.22 -16.12 -10.97
C LYS A 24 12.06 -15.37 -11.61
N LEU A 25 12.36 -14.41 -12.48
CA LEU A 25 11.37 -13.73 -13.31
C LEU A 25 11.72 -13.85 -14.81
N GLY A 26 10.68 -13.72 -15.63
CA GLY A 26 10.80 -13.62 -17.08
C GLY A 26 11.51 -12.33 -17.53
N PRO A 27 11.89 -12.21 -18.82
CA PRO A 27 12.64 -11.08 -19.36
C PRO A 27 11.85 -9.75 -19.39
N THR A 28 10.59 -9.75 -18.99
CA THR A 28 9.67 -8.60 -19.07
C THR A 28 9.91 -7.52 -18.00
N TYR A 29 10.66 -7.81 -16.94
CA TYR A 29 10.85 -6.88 -15.83
C TYR A 29 12.30 -6.41 -15.75
N SER A 30 12.52 -5.11 -15.89
CA SER A 30 13.87 -4.51 -15.83
C SER A 30 14.34 -4.28 -14.39
N HIS A 31 13.44 -3.97 -13.46
CA HIS A 31 13.75 -3.66 -12.06
C HIS A 31 12.75 -4.28 -11.07
N PRO A 32 12.62 -5.61 -11.01
CA PRO A 32 11.56 -6.25 -10.24
C PRO A 32 11.63 -6.03 -8.73
N HIS A 33 12.82 -5.70 -8.21
CA HIS A 33 13.06 -5.42 -6.80
C HIS A 33 13.02 -3.93 -6.45
N ALA A 34 12.62 -3.05 -7.39
CA ALA A 34 12.44 -1.64 -7.07
C ALA A 34 11.43 -1.51 -5.93
N ILE A 35 11.79 -0.75 -4.89
CA ILE A 35 10.97 -0.58 -3.69
C ILE A 35 10.07 0.63 -3.91
N TYR A 36 8.77 0.40 -3.88
CA TYR A 36 7.76 1.46 -3.96
C TYR A 36 7.34 1.96 -2.59
N THR A 37 7.36 1.09 -1.58
CA THR A 37 6.98 1.46 -0.22
C THR A 37 7.70 0.65 0.83
N ILE A 38 7.86 1.26 2.00
CA ILE A 38 8.42 0.62 3.19
C ILE A 38 7.47 0.89 4.35
N TYR A 39 7.07 -0.16 5.06
CA TYR A 39 6.15 -0.06 6.19
C TYR A 39 6.69 -0.83 7.39
N LYS A 40 6.56 -0.27 8.59
CA LYS A 40 6.88 -0.97 9.84
C LYS A 40 5.57 -1.40 10.51
N ASP A 41 5.40 -2.69 10.72
CA ASP A 41 4.21 -3.21 11.38
C ASP A 41 4.26 -3.08 12.92
N SER A 42 3.13 -3.35 13.56
CA SER A 42 2.95 -3.31 15.01
C SER A 42 3.88 -4.25 15.79
N LYS A 43 4.36 -5.31 15.13
CA LYS A 43 5.29 -6.31 15.68
C LYS A 43 6.76 -5.94 15.43
N GLY A 44 7.02 -4.83 14.73
CA GLY A 44 8.34 -4.33 14.40
C GLY A 44 9.00 -4.95 13.18
N ASN A 45 8.27 -5.77 12.40
CA ASN A 45 8.76 -6.26 11.11
C ASN A 45 8.76 -5.11 10.09
N ILE A 46 9.68 -5.19 9.12
CA ILE A 46 9.76 -4.23 8.03
C ILE A 46 9.22 -4.89 6.76
N TRP A 47 8.27 -4.23 6.13
CA TRP A 47 7.66 -4.64 4.89
C TRP A 47 8.17 -3.79 3.75
N PHE A 48 8.38 -4.42 2.60
CA PHE A 48 8.81 -3.81 1.37
C PHE A 48 7.80 -4.14 0.28
N GLY A 49 7.11 -3.12 -0.23
CA GLY A 49 6.30 -3.26 -1.43
C GLY A 49 7.19 -3.07 -2.66
N THR A 50 7.13 -4.02 -3.58
CA THR A 50 8.01 -4.05 -4.75
C THR A 50 7.28 -3.77 -6.05
N ALA A 51 8.03 -3.46 -7.10
CA ALA A 51 7.47 -3.17 -8.41
C ALA A 51 6.84 -4.37 -9.13
N ALA A 52 7.28 -5.60 -8.85
CA ALA A 52 6.81 -6.79 -9.59
C ALA A 52 6.96 -8.14 -8.85
N LEU A 53 7.30 -8.13 -7.56
CA LEU A 53 7.55 -9.35 -6.77
C LEU A 53 6.56 -9.52 -5.61
N GLY A 54 5.59 -8.61 -5.46
CA GLY A 54 4.67 -8.55 -4.34
C GLY A 54 5.25 -7.85 -3.12
N ALA A 55 4.89 -8.34 -1.94
CA ALA A 55 5.26 -7.77 -0.65
C ALA A 55 6.25 -8.68 0.08
N CYS A 56 7.40 -8.12 0.47
CA CYS A 56 8.42 -8.82 1.23
C CYS A 56 8.44 -8.36 2.68
N ARG A 57 8.34 -9.29 3.64
CA ARG A 57 8.46 -9.01 5.07
C ARG A 57 9.83 -9.44 5.58
N TYR A 58 10.53 -8.54 6.26
CA TYR A 58 11.72 -8.82 7.05
C TYR A 58 11.42 -8.80 8.55
N ASN A 59 11.58 -9.95 9.20
CA ASN A 59 11.31 -10.11 10.64
C ASN A 59 12.54 -9.88 11.54
N GLY A 60 13.63 -9.34 10.99
CA GLY A 60 14.92 -9.20 11.68
C GLY A 60 15.86 -10.40 11.53
N LYS A 61 15.37 -11.54 11.02
CA LYS A 61 16.16 -12.77 10.79
C LYS A 61 16.07 -13.26 9.35
N SER A 62 14.86 -13.33 8.81
CA SER A 62 14.57 -13.86 7.47
C SER A 62 13.62 -12.94 6.69
N PHE A 63 13.55 -13.19 5.39
CA PHE A 63 12.60 -12.58 4.48
C PHE A 63 11.51 -13.59 4.11
N ASP A 64 10.25 -13.16 4.16
CA ASP A 64 9.08 -13.92 3.71
C ASP A 64 8.37 -13.14 2.60
N TRP A 65 7.82 -13.83 1.60
CA TRP A 65 7.16 -13.20 0.44
C TRP A 65 5.68 -13.52 0.38
N ILE A 66 4.87 -12.49 0.13
CA ILE A 66 3.55 -12.63 -0.46
C ILE A 66 3.69 -12.30 -1.95
N SER A 67 3.29 -13.23 -2.81
CA SER A 67 3.51 -13.13 -4.25
C SER A 67 2.75 -11.94 -4.87
N GLU A 68 3.24 -11.41 -6.00
CA GLU A 68 2.57 -10.34 -6.75
C GLU A 68 1.11 -10.70 -7.10
N GLU A 69 0.86 -11.94 -7.54
CA GLU A 69 -0.48 -12.48 -7.85
C GLU A 69 -1.39 -12.49 -6.62
N ASP A 70 -0.81 -12.63 -5.43
CA ASP A 70 -1.59 -12.63 -4.20
C ASP A 70 -1.92 -11.24 -3.68
N VAL A 71 -1.16 -10.20 -4.03
CA VAL A 71 -1.30 -8.82 -3.49
C VAL A 71 -1.67 -7.76 -4.51
N THR A 72 -1.83 -8.12 -5.78
CA THR A 72 -2.29 -7.20 -6.82
C THR A 72 -3.39 -7.85 -7.66
N GLU A 73 -4.44 -7.08 -7.94
CA GLU A 73 -5.59 -7.49 -8.76
C GLU A 73 -5.72 -6.53 -9.94
N LEU A 74 -4.79 -6.63 -10.88
CA LEU A 74 -4.94 -5.94 -12.15
C LEU A 74 -5.57 -6.90 -13.14
N HIS A 75 -6.84 -6.66 -13.44
CA HIS A 75 -7.59 -7.55 -14.32
C HIS A 75 -7.13 -7.48 -15.78
N ASN A 76 -6.41 -6.44 -16.23
CA ASN A 76 -6.05 -6.28 -17.66
C ASN A 76 -4.78 -5.41 -17.94
N GLY A 77 -3.78 -5.36 -17.06
CA GLY A 77 -2.61 -4.48 -17.25
C GLY A 77 -1.30 -5.04 -16.69
N PRO A 78 -0.14 -4.44 -17.00
CA PRO A 78 1.11 -4.78 -16.34
C PRO A 78 0.99 -4.49 -14.84
N SER A 79 1.51 -5.38 -13.99
CA SER A 79 1.57 -5.22 -12.53
C SER A 79 1.97 -3.79 -12.15
N ASN A 80 1.17 -3.15 -11.29
CA ASN A 80 1.43 -1.80 -10.74
C ASN A 80 2.24 -1.87 -9.43
N GLY A 81 2.69 -3.08 -9.06
CA GLY A 81 3.44 -3.37 -7.85
C GLY A 81 2.65 -3.11 -6.58
N VAL A 82 3.33 -3.30 -5.45
CA VAL A 82 2.79 -2.97 -4.12
C VAL A 82 3.15 -1.53 -3.78
N ARG A 83 2.21 -0.60 -3.96
CA ARG A 83 2.39 0.85 -3.78
C ARG A 83 2.16 1.30 -2.34
N SER A 84 1.32 0.59 -1.60
CA SER A 84 0.95 0.94 -0.23
C SER A 84 0.84 -0.31 0.64
N ILE A 85 1.26 -0.18 1.90
CA ILE A 85 1.12 -1.20 2.92
C ILE A 85 0.67 -0.50 4.19
N ILE A 86 -0.42 -0.98 4.80
CA ILE A 86 -0.84 -0.51 6.12
C ILE A 86 -1.45 -1.66 6.92
N GLU A 87 -1.25 -1.65 8.24
CA GLU A 87 -1.92 -2.54 9.17
C GLU A 87 -3.09 -1.79 9.83
N ASP A 88 -4.30 -2.33 9.73
CA ASP A 88 -5.47 -1.74 10.38
C ASP A 88 -5.50 -2.02 11.89
N LYS A 89 -6.52 -1.50 12.58
CA LYS A 89 -6.68 -1.67 14.03
C LYS A 89 -6.94 -3.12 14.46
N ASP A 90 -7.44 -3.95 13.55
CA ASP A 90 -7.80 -5.35 13.82
C ASP A 90 -6.63 -6.29 13.45
N GLY A 91 -5.50 -5.73 13.01
CA GLY A 91 -4.29 -6.47 12.65
C GLY A 91 -4.29 -7.03 11.22
N TYR A 92 -5.26 -6.64 10.40
CA TYR A 92 -5.23 -6.99 8.97
C TYR A 92 -4.31 -6.05 8.21
N PHE A 93 -3.56 -6.62 7.30
CA PHE A 93 -2.74 -5.88 6.34
C PHE A 93 -3.56 -5.57 5.10
N TRP A 94 -3.35 -4.36 4.61
CA TRP A 94 -3.95 -3.85 3.39
C TRP A 94 -2.81 -3.53 2.42
N PHE A 95 -2.89 -4.17 1.25
CA PHE A 95 -2.09 -3.87 0.07
C PHE A 95 -3.02 -3.25 -0.98
N ASN A 96 -2.53 -2.77 -2.12
CA ASN A 96 -3.38 -2.27 -3.21
C ASN A 96 -4.15 -3.38 -3.96
N SER A 97 -4.98 -4.13 -3.24
CA SER A 97 -5.83 -5.22 -3.74
C SER A 97 -7.26 -5.15 -3.18
N ALA A 98 -8.16 -5.97 -3.71
CA ALA A 98 -9.52 -6.09 -3.19
C ALA A 98 -9.58 -6.94 -1.91
N TYR A 99 -8.46 -7.49 -1.43
CA TYR A 99 -8.37 -8.28 -0.21
C TYR A 99 -7.69 -7.54 0.94
N ARG A 100 -7.95 -8.03 2.15
CA ARG A 100 -7.16 -7.75 3.35
C ARG A 100 -6.58 -9.05 3.91
N TYR A 101 -5.46 -8.96 4.60
CA TYR A 101 -4.59 -10.11 4.86
C TYR A 101 -4.35 -10.29 6.35
N HIS A 102 -4.68 -11.46 6.87
CA HIS A 102 -4.31 -11.83 8.23
C HIS A 102 -2.94 -12.51 8.19
N VAL A 103 -1.95 -11.92 8.86
CA VAL A 103 -0.55 -12.37 8.84
C VAL A 103 -0.16 -12.99 10.19
N TYR A 104 -0.10 -14.32 10.25
CA TYR A 104 0.08 -15.09 11.49
C TYR A 104 1.52 -15.58 11.74
N GLY A 105 2.46 -15.31 10.83
CA GLY A 105 3.87 -15.70 10.99
C GLY A 105 4.19 -17.05 10.34
N SER A 106 5.48 -17.32 10.15
CA SER A 106 5.96 -18.59 9.60
C SER A 106 5.81 -19.67 10.68
N ASP A 107 4.80 -20.53 10.54
CA ASP A 107 4.71 -21.80 11.27
C ASP A 107 5.30 -22.89 10.37
N SER A 108 6.21 -23.70 10.92
CA SER A 108 6.76 -24.89 10.28
C SER A 108 5.73 -25.85 9.66
N GLN A 109 4.48 -25.81 10.11
CA GLN A 109 3.40 -26.65 9.58
C GLN A 109 2.63 -26.06 8.40
N LYS A 110 2.71 -24.74 8.17
CA LYS A 110 2.00 -24.07 7.08
C LYS A 110 2.99 -23.63 6.01
N HIS A 111 2.70 -24.01 4.75
CA HIS A 111 3.47 -23.55 3.59
C HIS A 111 3.32 -22.05 3.31
N THR A 112 2.34 -21.39 3.94
CA THR A 112 2.10 -19.94 3.88
C THR A 112 2.02 -19.34 5.28
N PHE A 113 2.25 -18.03 5.39
CA PHE A 113 2.23 -17.28 6.65
C PHE A 113 1.10 -16.23 6.72
N TYR A 114 0.17 -16.31 5.76
CA TYR A 114 -0.97 -15.40 5.62
C TYR A 114 -2.22 -16.14 5.15
N SER A 115 -3.37 -15.51 5.36
CA SER A 115 -4.64 -15.79 4.70
C SER A 115 -5.23 -14.46 4.24
N ARG A 116 -6.06 -14.48 3.20
CA ARG A 116 -6.71 -13.27 2.68
C ARG A 116 -8.22 -13.45 2.62
N GLU A 117 -8.94 -12.36 2.83
CA GLU A 117 -10.40 -12.29 2.70
C GLU A 117 -10.77 -11.00 1.99
N LYS A 118 -11.93 -10.98 1.33
CA LYS A 118 -12.39 -9.77 0.62
C LYS A 118 -12.42 -8.61 1.61
N SER A 119 -11.85 -7.49 1.21
CA SER A 119 -11.82 -6.26 2.00
C SER A 119 -13.15 -5.50 1.82
N ILE A 120 -13.10 -4.20 1.57
CA ILE A 120 -14.24 -3.36 1.17
C ILE A 120 -14.61 -3.52 -0.32
N GLY A 121 -13.95 -4.41 -1.05
CA GLY A 121 -14.17 -4.57 -2.49
C GLY A 121 -13.81 -3.29 -3.26
N ASN A 122 -14.63 -2.92 -4.23
CA ASN A 122 -14.36 -1.81 -5.15
C ASN A 122 -14.61 -0.41 -4.55
N LEU A 123 -14.49 -0.23 -3.23
CA LEU A 123 -14.72 1.03 -2.48
C LEU A 123 -16.16 1.59 -2.52
N ASP A 124 -16.89 1.48 -3.64
CA ASP A 124 -18.29 1.88 -3.81
C ASP A 124 -19.30 0.86 -3.22
N GLY A 125 -18.81 -0.29 -2.76
CA GLY A 125 -19.63 -1.37 -2.25
C GLY A 125 -20.34 -2.20 -3.33
N ASN A 126 -20.07 -1.94 -4.61
CA ASN A 126 -20.56 -2.76 -5.72
C ASN A 126 -19.54 -3.86 -6.03
N PRO A 127 -19.86 -5.15 -5.83
CA PRO A 127 -18.94 -6.24 -6.13
C PRO A 127 -18.65 -6.42 -7.63
N ASP A 128 -19.47 -5.83 -8.49
CA ASP A 128 -19.38 -5.96 -9.96
C ASP A 128 -18.78 -4.71 -10.64
N SER A 129 -18.42 -3.66 -9.89
CA SER A 129 -17.72 -2.49 -10.45
C SER A 129 -16.23 -2.77 -10.71
N ASP A 130 -15.59 -1.90 -11.48
CA ASP A 130 -14.15 -1.99 -11.70
C ASP A 130 -13.39 -1.66 -10.42
N PHE A 131 -12.39 -2.48 -10.09
CA PHE A 131 -11.49 -2.22 -8.96
C PHE A 131 -10.72 -0.92 -9.19
N TRP A 132 -10.97 0.10 -8.38
CA TRP A 132 -10.15 1.31 -8.40
C TRP A 132 -8.82 1.03 -7.70
N GLU A 133 -7.76 1.01 -8.51
CA GLU A 133 -6.40 0.97 -8.02
C GLU A 133 -6.15 2.12 -7.04
N TYR A 134 -5.99 1.77 -5.77
CA TYR A 134 -5.61 2.74 -4.77
C TYR A 134 -4.09 2.79 -4.60
N MET A 135 -3.59 4.02 -4.66
CA MET A 135 -2.16 4.34 -4.70
C MET A 135 -1.55 4.40 -3.29
N SER A 136 -2.36 4.80 -2.31
CA SER A 136 -1.89 5.04 -0.95
C SER A 136 -3.02 4.91 0.07
N ILE A 137 -2.68 4.43 1.27
CA ILE A 137 -3.61 4.33 2.40
C ILE A 137 -2.96 4.98 3.62
N ALA A 138 -3.74 5.77 4.36
CA ALA A 138 -3.40 6.29 5.68
C ALA A 138 -4.43 5.85 6.73
N ARG A 139 -3.99 5.70 7.98
CA ARG A 139 -4.88 5.46 9.12
C ARG A 139 -4.95 6.70 10.00
N ASP A 140 -6.15 7.22 10.20
CA ASP A 140 -6.37 8.42 11.00
C ASP A 140 -6.27 8.16 12.51
N ASN A 141 -6.57 9.17 13.33
CA ASN A 141 -6.53 9.06 14.80
C ASN A 141 -7.72 8.26 15.37
N ASN A 142 -8.78 8.07 14.60
CA ASN A 142 -9.94 7.25 14.95
C ASN A 142 -9.77 5.80 14.47
N ASN A 143 -8.62 5.47 13.87
CA ASN A 143 -8.33 4.21 13.19
C ASN A 143 -9.19 3.94 11.95
N GLU A 144 -9.77 4.98 11.35
CA GLU A 144 -10.42 4.88 10.04
C GLU A 144 -9.34 4.85 8.96
N LEU A 145 -9.58 4.11 7.89
CA LEU A 145 -8.68 4.04 6.75
C LEU A 145 -9.09 5.09 5.71
N TRP A 146 -8.12 5.82 5.21
CA TRP A 146 -8.27 6.80 4.15
C TRP A 146 -7.46 6.36 2.94
N ILE A 147 -8.15 6.14 1.83
CA ILE A 147 -7.66 5.42 0.66
C ILE A 147 -7.66 6.39 -0.51
N ALA A 148 -6.48 6.79 -0.98
CA ALA A 148 -6.32 7.64 -2.15
C ALA A 148 -6.27 6.78 -3.41
N THR A 149 -7.19 7.04 -4.34
CA THR A 149 -7.27 6.34 -5.63
C THR A 149 -6.60 7.14 -6.73
N TYR A 150 -6.20 6.47 -7.82
CA TYR A 150 -5.50 7.17 -8.89
C TYR A 150 -6.36 8.25 -9.56
N THR A 151 -7.64 8.01 -9.84
CA THR A 151 -8.52 8.96 -10.56
C THR A 151 -9.92 9.10 -9.97
N ASN A 152 -10.17 8.61 -8.75
CA ASN A 152 -11.50 8.58 -8.14
C ASN A 152 -11.46 9.11 -6.69
N GLY A 153 -10.73 10.22 -6.49
CA GLY A 153 -10.64 10.91 -5.21
C GLY A 153 -10.18 10.03 -4.03
N VAL A 154 -10.69 10.36 -2.84
CA VAL A 154 -10.34 9.69 -1.59
C VAL A 154 -11.56 8.99 -1.00
N TRP A 155 -11.36 7.78 -0.50
CA TRP A 155 -12.38 7.00 0.16
C TRP A 155 -12.01 6.77 1.62
N ARG A 156 -12.93 7.04 2.53
CA ARG A 156 -12.76 6.76 3.96
C ARG A 156 -13.57 5.54 4.35
N TYR A 157 -12.95 4.58 5.02
CA TYR A 157 -13.59 3.41 5.58
C TYR A 157 -13.56 3.45 7.12
N ASP A 158 -14.74 3.47 7.73
CA ASP A 158 -14.92 3.55 9.18
C ASP A 158 -15.00 2.18 9.88
N GLY A 159 -14.72 1.09 9.15
CA GLY A 159 -14.89 -0.29 9.61
C GLY A 159 -16.28 -0.87 9.31
N LYS A 160 -17.22 -0.07 8.79
CA LYS A 160 -18.57 -0.53 8.41
C LYS A 160 -18.98 -0.05 7.02
N LYS A 161 -18.73 1.21 6.69
CA LYS A 161 -19.13 1.84 5.43
C LYS A 161 -17.99 2.67 4.86
N THR A 162 -18.08 2.92 3.56
CA THR A 162 -17.20 3.83 2.85
C THR A 162 -17.87 5.21 2.70
N THR A 163 -17.06 6.26 2.71
CA THR A 163 -17.48 7.64 2.43
C THR A 163 -16.55 8.21 1.35
N TYR A 164 -17.13 8.69 0.26
CA TYR A 164 -16.40 9.27 -0.86
C TYR A 164 -16.11 10.77 -0.62
N TYR A 165 -14.88 11.18 -0.92
CA TYR A 165 -14.41 12.56 -0.89
C TYR A 165 -13.83 12.89 -2.28
N PRO A 166 -14.55 13.65 -3.11
CA PRO A 166 -14.02 14.10 -4.38
C PRO A 166 -12.83 15.03 -4.16
N VAL A 167 -11.84 14.93 -5.04
CA VAL A 167 -10.68 15.81 -5.04
C VAL A 167 -10.49 16.31 -6.45
N GLN A 168 -10.67 17.62 -6.63
CA GLN A 168 -10.76 18.24 -7.94
C GLN A 168 -9.91 19.51 -8.03
N ALA A 169 -9.47 19.84 -9.24
CA ALA A 169 -8.85 21.11 -9.59
C ALA A 169 -9.51 21.65 -10.85
N GLY A 170 -10.04 22.87 -10.80
CA GLY A 170 -10.73 23.47 -11.95
C GLY A 170 -12.00 22.73 -12.39
N GLY A 171 -12.60 21.91 -11.52
CA GLY A 171 -13.80 21.11 -11.82
C GLY A 171 -13.53 19.72 -12.38
N GLU A 172 -12.26 19.35 -12.56
CA GLU A 172 -11.85 18.03 -13.04
C GLU A 172 -11.25 17.20 -11.90
N ASP A 173 -11.49 15.89 -11.92
CA ASP A 173 -10.85 14.94 -10.99
C ASP A 173 -9.33 14.93 -11.24
N ILE A 174 -8.56 14.93 -10.16
CA ILE A 174 -7.11 14.96 -10.24
C ILE A 174 -6.49 13.63 -9.84
N THR A 175 -5.26 13.41 -10.33
CA THR A 175 -4.50 12.22 -9.97
C THR A 175 -3.91 12.32 -8.58
N LEU A 176 -4.22 11.32 -7.74
CA LEU A 176 -3.69 11.22 -6.38
C LEU A 176 -2.67 10.09 -6.31
N PHE A 177 -1.59 10.33 -5.57
CA PHE A 177 -0.49 9.38 -5.44
C PHE A 177 -0.21 9.01 -3.99
N SER A 178 -0.37 9.96 -3.07
CA SER A 178 -0.10 9.74 -1.67
C SER A 178 -1.15 10.39 -0.80
N ILE A 179 -1.47 9.70 0.29
CA ILE A 179 -2.13 10.27 1.44
C ILE A 179 -1.24 10.06 2.66
N TYR A 180 -1.06 11.12 3.43
CA TYR A 180 -0.20 11.13 4.60
C TYR A 180 -0.92 11.76 5.78
N LYS A 181 -0.81 11.12 6.95
CA LYS A 181 -1.25 11.71 8.21
C LYS A 181 -0.03 12.28 8.94
N ASP A 182 -0.07 13.56 9.25
CA ASP A 182 0.98 14.21 10.03
C ASP A 182 0.84 13.95 11.54
N ASN A 183 1.77 14.51 12.32
CA ASN A 183 1.81 14.34 13.77
C ASN A 183 0.68 15.07 14.52
N ASN A 184 0.02 16.05 13.89
CA ASN A 184 -1.15 16.73 14.45
C ASN A 184 -2.44 15.95 14.14
N GLY A 185 -2.36 14.93 13.29
CA GLY A 185 -3.51 14.16 12.82
C GLY A 185 -4.14 14.72 11.55
N ASP A 186 -3.54 15.75 10.94
CA ASP A 186 -4.03 16.29 9.69
C ASP A 186 -3.71 15.33 8.53
N LEU A 187 -4.65 15.24 7.60
CA LEU A 187 -4.49 14.45 6.38
C LEU A 187 -4.07 15.34 5.22
N TRP A 188 -3.05 14.89 4.52
CA TRP A 188 -2.42 15.57 3.40
C TRP A 188 -2.44 14.67 2.17
N LEU A 189 -2.78 15.22 1.01
CA LEU A 189 -2.66 14.54 -0.27
C LEU A 189 -1.49 15.10 -1.06
N GLY A 190 -0.71 14.19 -1.64
CA GLY A 190 0.28 14.50 -2.67
C GLY A 190 -0.30 14.25 -4.07
N THR A 191 -0.10 15.24 -4.94
CA THR A 191 -0.48 15.21 -6.35
C THR A 191 0.75 15.50 -7.21
N HIS A 192 0.74 15.10 -8.48
CA HIS A 192 1.86 15.40 -9.39
C HIS A 192 1.90 16.88 -9.81
N GLU A 193 0.75 17.48 -10.10
CA GLU A 193 0.71 18.73 -10.89
C GLU A 193 -0.01 19.88 -10.20
N THR A 194 -0.83 19.61 -9.18
CA THR A 194 -1.71 20.63 -8.59
C THR A 194 -1.33 21.02 -7.16
N GLY A 195 -0.23 20.47 -6.65
CA GLY A 195 0.31 20.75 -5.33
C GLY A 195 -0.29 19.86 -4.23
N ALA A 196 -0.12 20.27 -2.97
CA ALA A 196 -0.62 19.51 -1.83
C ALA A 196 -2.06 19.92 -1.50
N TYR A 197 -2.86 18.98 -0.99
CA TYR A 197 -4.19 19.25 -0.46
C TYR A 197 -4.25 18.84 1.01
N LYS A 198 -5.00 19.58 1.82
CA LYS A 198 -5.21 19.30 3.24
C LYS A 198 -6.68 19.03 3.51
N PHE A 199 -6.98 18.04 4.35
CA PHE A 199 -8.34 17.81 4.81
C PHE A 199 -8.73 18.83 5.87
N ASN A 200 -9.86 19.52 5.68
CA ASN A 200 -10.36 20.55 6.62
C ASN A 200 -11.46 20.03 7.57
N GLY A 201 -11.70 18.71 7.59
CA GLY A 201 -12.80 18.09 8.34
C GLY A 201 -14.04 17.80 7.49
N LYS A 202 -14.15 18.40 6.30
CA LYS A 202 -15.27 18.18 5.36
C LYS A 202 -14.80 17.80 3.96
N THR A 203 -13.80 18.50 3.43
CA THR A 203 -13.26 18.33 2.07
C THR A 203 -11.74 18.41 2.07
N PHE A 204 -11.12 17.94 0.99
CA PHE A 204 -9.72 18.22 0.70
C PHE A 204 -9.61 19.53 -0.08
N GLU A 205 -8.87 20.49 0.47
CA GLU A 205 -8.66 21.80 -0.15
C GLU A 205 -7.18 21.96 -0.52
N ARG A 206 -6.92 22.62 -1.66
CA ARG A 206 -5.56 22.91 -2.08
C ARG A 206 -4.88 23.76 -1.01
N PHE A 207 -3.74 23.28 -0.52
CA PHE A 207 -2.95 23.99 0.46
C PHE A 207 -2.21 25.13 -0.23
N MET A 208 -2.54 26.36 0.15
CA MET A 208 -1.90 27.58 -0.32
C MET A 208 -1.17 28.20 0.89
N GLN A 209 0.10 28.57 0.71
CA GLN A 209 0.92 29.22 1.73
C GLN A 209 0.66 30.73 1.78
#